data_AF-A0A949WVF0-F1
#
_entry.id   AF-A0A949WVF0-F1
#
_cell.length_a   1.000
_cell.length_b   1.000
_cell.length_c   1.000
_cell.angle_alpha   90.00
_cell.angle_beta   90.00
_cell.angle_gamma   90.00
#
_symmetry.space_group_name_H-M   'P 1'
#
loop_
_entity.id
_entity.type
_entity.pdbx_description
1 polymer ?
#
loop_
_entity_poly.entity_id
_entity_poly.type
_entity_poly.pdbx_seq_one_letter_code
_entity_poly.pdbx_strand_id
1 'polypeptide(L)'
;MKHSLNLGYKWDLLNILLLCLITSFSLSKPVIKFVSDSVENISETNGLDSKSLNTLFANNSSLGVLAICAAEGNCTIDGKKTSLYYSHVDPGNSVENFGWCSNQGRDRGNLEIIDAGCLKRTRSRIPRLVVKLQNAGIKPEQNIEAFINNLDQWNQASPRVSDAFPKKYADALKKELKGKEAILWARVEAFRKSNGELEAGNSRVGLFSICLNPKNTYYTTRLRQYSMWSEPWRWNCIALDQKRRIEAIHQVLARNYRFSYQKNSE
;
A
#
# COMPACT_ATOMS: atom_id res chain seq x y z
N MET A 1 60.07 40.80 -18.50
CA MET A 1 58.97 40.04 -19.14
C MET A 1 58.38 39.06 -18.12
N LYS A 2 57.18 39.35 -17.61
CA LYS A 2 56.33 38.37 -16.88
C LYS A 2 54.90 38.60 -17.35
N HIS A 3 54.38 37.69 -18.16
CA HIS A 3 52.97 37.66 -18.54
C HIS A 3 52.23 36.81 -17.52
N SER A 4 51.33 37.42 -16.75
CA SER A 4 50.36 36.71 -15.92
C SER A 4 49.10 36.44 -16.74
N LEU A 5 48.82 35.16 -17.01
CA LEU A 5 47.59 34.68 -17.63
C LEU A 5 46.43 34.82 -16.64
N ASN A 6 45.49 35.72 -16.94
CA ASN A 6 44.17 35.77 -16.31
C ASN A 6 43.27 34.69 -16.95
N LEU A 7 43.30 33.47 -16.41
CA LEU A 7 42.26 32.46 -16.62
C LEU A 7 41.69 32.09 -15.25
N GLY A 8 40.45 32.50 -14.94
CA GLY A 8 39.83 32.03 -13.70
C GLY A 8 38.56 32.75 -13.24
N TYR A 9 37.64 33.09 -14.13
CA TYR A 9 36.32 33.57 -13.66
C TYR A 9 35.16 33.16 -14.56
N LYS A 10 35.37 33.10 -15.89
CA LYS A 10 34.31 32.68 -16.83
C LYS A 10 34.05 31.16 -16.86
N TRP A 11 35.04 30.34 -16.50
CA TRP A 11 34.90 28.88 -16.44
C TRP A 11 34.09 28.40 -15.21
N ASP A 12 34.10 29.16 -14.11
CA ASP A 12 33.37 28.77 -12.91
C ASP A 12 31.86 29.04 -13.02
N LEU A 13 31.45 30.12 -13.68
CA LEU A 13 30.02 30.43 -13.86
C LEU A 13 29.30 29.39 -14.72
N LEU A 14 29.95 28.84 -15.75
CA LEU A 14 29.35 27.82 -16.61
C LEU A 14 29.16 26.49 -15.85
N ASN A 15 30.12 26.14 -14.99
CA ASN A 15 30.04 24.94 -14.13
C ASN A 15 28.98 25.09 -13.03
N ILE A 16 28.83 26.28 -12.45
CA ILE A 16 27.78 26.57 -11.47
C ILE A 16 26.38 26.50 -12.11
N LEU A 17 26.21 27.07 -13.32
CA LEU A 17 24.94 26.99 -14.05
C LEU A 17 24.60 25.54 -14.44
N LEU A 18 25.60 24.75 -14.84
CA LEU A 18 25.41 23.32 -15.13
C LEU A 18 25.04 22.53 -13.87
N LEU A 19 25.63 22.83 -12.71
CA LEU A 19 25.23 22.24 -11.42
C LEU A 19 23.78 22.63 -11.03
N CYS A 20 23.36 23.87 -11.28
CA CYS A 20 21.98 24.31 -11.02
C CYS A 20 20.96 23.64 -11.97
N LEU A 21 21.34 23.37 -13.23
CA LEU A 21 20.50 22.65 -14.20
C LEU A 21 20.42 21.15 -13.90
N ILE A 22 21.48 20.53 -13.36
CA ILE A 22 21.48 19.11 -12.97
C ILE A 22 20.70 18.89 -11.66
N THR A 23 20.74 19.85 -10.73
CA THR A 23 19.97 19.75 -9.46
C THR A 23 18.46 20.00 -9.64
N SER A 24 18.05 20.72 -10.68
CA SER A 24 16.62 20.94 -10.98
C SER A 24 15.95 19.75 -11.69
N PHE A 25 16.71 18.77 -12.19
CA PHE A 25 16.17 17.51 -12.73
C PHE A 25 15.92 16.40 -11.69
N SER A 26 16.27 16.63 -10.42
CA SER A 26 16.22 15.60 -9.37
C SER A 26 14.93 15.60 -8.51
N LEU A 27 13.91 16.37 -8.89
CA LEU A 27 12.60 16.39 -8.20
C LEU A 27 11.46 15.91 -9.09
N SER A 28 11.73 15.00 -10.03
CA SER A 28 10.67 14.22 -10.66
C SER A 28 10.08 13.28 -9.60
N LYS A 29 9.06 13.77 -8.87
CA LYS A 29 8.29 12.95 -7.93
C LYS A 29 7.79 11.72 -8.70
N PRO A 30 8.10 10.49 -8.27
CA PRO A 30 7.48 9.33 -8.85
C PRO A 30 6.00 9.36 -8.49
N VAL A 31 5.15 9.75 -9.45
CA VAL A 31 3.70 9.69 -9.27
C VAL A 31 3.18 8.68 -10.27
N ILE A 32 2.96 7.46 -9.80
CA ILE A 32 2.01 6.56 -10.46
C ILE A 32 0.65 7.21 -10.25
N LYS A 33 0.23 8.06 -11.20
CA LYS A 33 -1.12 8.62 -11.19
C LYS A 33 -2.10 7.47 -11.37
N PHE A 34 -3.15 7.44 -10.55
CA PHE A 34 -4.34 6.71 -10.94
C PHE A 34 -4.89 7.44 -12.18
N VAL A 35 -5.12 6.71 -13.26
CA VAL A 35 -5.94 7.25 -14.35
C VAL A 35 -7.29 7.51 -13.71
N SER A 36 -7.74 8.76 -13.77
CA SER A 36 -9.00 9.22 -13.22
C SER A 36 -10.14 8.64 -14.02
N ASP A 37 -10.45 7.36 -13.80
CA ASP A 37 -11.79 6.88 -14.08
C ASP A 37 -12.68 7.52 -13.01
N SER A 38 -13.65 8.30 -13.48
CA SER A 38 -14.64 9.04 -12.72
C SER A 38 -15.53 8.10 -11.90
N VAL A 39 -14.99 7.54 -10.83
CA VAL A 39 -15.72 6.85 -9.78
C VAL A 39 -15.63 7.73 -8.54
N GLU A 40 -16.79 8.25 -8.15
CA GLU A 40 -17.01 9.06 -6.96
C GLU A 40 -16.19 8.50 -5.78
N ASN A 41 -15.48 9.39 -5.09
CA ASN A 41 -14.91 9.05 -3.79
C ASN A 41 -16.05 8.52 -2.93
N ILE A 42 -15.95 7.27 -2.49
CA ILE A 42 -16.85 6.68 -1.48
C ILE A 42 -16.51 7.37 -0.15
N SER A 43 -16.89 8.63 -0.03
CA SER A 43 -16.58 9.50 1.11
C SER A 43 -17.83 9.97 1.84
N GLU A 44 -19.01 9.53 1.44
CA GLU A 44 -20.27 9.82 2.15
C GLU A 44 -20.77 8.57 2.88
N THR A 45 -20.10 8.25 3.98
CA THR A 45 -20.72 7.43 5.04
C THR A 45 -21.21 8.35 6.14
N ASN A 46 -22.53 8.56 6.19
CA ASN A 46 -23.21 9.13 7.35
C ASN A 46 -22.87 8.29 8.59
N GLY A 47 -22.19 8.92 9.56
CA GLY A 47 -22.04 8.51 10.96
C GLY A 47 -22.04 7.01 11.27
N LEU A 48 -20.97 6.29 10.91
CA LEU A 48 -20.71 4.96 11.46
C LEU A 48 -19.98 5.13 12.81
N ASP A 49 -20.49 4.52 13.88
CA ASP A 49 -19.88 4.54 15.22
C ASP A 49 -18.74 3.50 15.33
N SER A 50 -17.90 3.52 16.37
CA SER A 50 -16.78 2.55 16.57
C SER A 50 -17.25 1.08 16.58
N LYS A 51 -18.51 0.84 16.96
CA LYS A 51 -19.19 -0.46 16.84
C LYS A 51 -19.21 -0.96 15.39
N SER A 52 -19.27 -0.04 14.41
CA SER A 52 -19.23 -0.31 12.97
C SER A 52 -17.89 -0.86 12.50
N LEU A 53 -16.75 -0.37 13.00
CA LEU A 53 -15.43 -0.85 12.53
C LEU A 53 -15.20 -2.33 12.88
N ASN A 54 -15.74 -2.79 14.01
CA ASN A 54 -15.73 -4.20 14.37
C ASN A 54 -16.64 -5.04 13.46
N THR A 55 -17.73 -4.47 12.91
CA THR A 55 -18.60 -5.21 11.98
C THR A 55 -17.92 -5.52 10.65
N LEU A 56 -16.95 -4.69 10.22
CA LEU A 56 -16.13 -4.97 9.03
C LEU A 56 -15.35 -6.30 9.16
N PHE A 57 -15.13 -6.78 10.38
CA PHE A 57 -14.41 -8.00 10.70
C PHE A 57 -15.17 -8.84 11.75
N ALA A 58 -16.50 -8.92 11.66
CA ALA A 58 -17.31 -9.69 12.61
C ALA A 58 -17.09 -11.21 12.46
N ASN A 59 -16.99 -11.67 11.21
CA ASN A 59 -16.86 -13.08 10.81
C ASN A 59 -16.06 -13.21 9.49
N ASN A 60 -15.80 -14.44 9.05
CA ASN A 60 -15.01 -14.74 7.83
C ASN A 60 -15.68 -14.33 6.51
N SER A 61 -16.92 -13.85 6.54
CA SER A 61 -17.66 -13.34 5.38
C SER A 61 -17.88 -11.83 5.44
N SER A 62 -17.31 -11.15 6.44
CA SER A 62 -17.49 -9.70 6.62
C SER A 62 -16.75 -8.91 5.55
N LEU A 63 -17.24 -7.70 5.26
CA LEU A 63 -16.75 -6.87 4.15
C LEU A 63 -15.24 -6.63 4.19
N GLY A 64 -14.68 -6.35 5.37
CA GLY A 64 -13.24 -6.15 5.54
C GLY A 64 -12.43 -7.43 5.31
N VAL A 65 -12.97 -8.60 5.67
CA VAL A 65 -12.35 -9.91 5.38
C VAL A 65 -12.34 -10.17 3.88
N LEU A 66 -13.46 -9.95 3.19
CA LEU A 66 -13.54 -10.09 1.74
C LEU A 66 -12.57 -9.14 1.01
N ALA A 67 -12.47 -7.89 1.47
CA ALA A 67 -11.56 -6.90 0.91
C ALA A 67 -10.09 -7.32 1.05
N ILE A 68 -9.67 -7.79 2.23
CA ILE A 68 -8.31 -8.31 2.43
C ILE A 68 -8.06 -9.59 1.62
N CYS A 69 -9.03 -10.50 1.56
CA CYS A 69 -8.91 -11.72 0.76
C CYS A 69 -8.69 -11.42 -0.72
N ALA A 70 -9.42 -10.44 -1.26
CA ALA A 70 -9.25 -9.97 -2.62
C ALA A 70 -7.89 -9.28 -2.83
N ALA A 71 -7.43 -8.49 -1.85
CA ALA A 71 -6.12 -7.83 -1.90
C ALA A 71 -4.96 -8.83 -1.91
N GLU A 72 -5.03 -9.91 -1.13
CA GLU A 72 -4.09 -11.03 -1.21
C GLU A 72 -4.12 -11.71 -2.58
N GLY A 73 -5.29 -11.75 -3.22
CA GLY A 73 -5.55 -12.56 -4.41
C GLY A 73 -6.09 -13.95 -4.09
N ASN A 74 -6.34 -14.24 -2.80
CA ASN A 74 -6.93 -15.49 -2.33
C ASN A 74 -8.43 -15.55 -2.62
N CYS A 75 -9.09 -14.40 -2.79
CA CYS A 75 -10.46 -14.33 -3.28
C CYS A 75 -10.54 -13.46 -4.54
N THR A 76 -11.54 -13.72 -5.35
CA THR A 76 -12.06 -12.74 -6.31
C THR A 76 -12.82 -11.63 -5.58
N ILE A 77 -13.13 -10.54 -6.29
CA ILE A 77 -13.88 -9.39 -5.72
C ILE A 77 -15.32 -9.73 -5.31
N ASP A 78 -15.88 -10.84 -5.78
CA ASP A 78 -17.18 -11.39 -5.36
C ASP A 78 -17.06 -12.45 -4.24
N GLY A 79 -15.86 -12.66 -3.69
CA GLY A 79 -15.62 -13.54 -2.56
C GLY A 79 -15.42 -15.01 -2.91
N LYS A 80 -15.34 -15.38 -4.20
CA LYS A 80 -15.01 -16.76 -4.59
C LYS A 80 -13.53 -17.01 -4.32
N LYS A 81 -13.24 -18.14 -3.68
CA LYS A 81 -11.87 -18.57 -3.36
C LYS A 81 -11.12 -18.91 -4.65
N THR A 82 -9.91 -18.39 -4.79
CA THR A 82 -8.99 -18.73 -5.89
C THR A 82 -8.12 -19.93 -5.49
N SER A 83 -7.25 -20.41 -6.40
CA SER A 83 -6.25 -21.42 -6.05
C SER A 83 -5.31 -20.98 -4.93
N LEU A 84 -5.00 -19.67 -4.83
CA LEU A 84 -4.07 -19.12 -3.84
C LEU A 84 -4.61 -19.20 -2.40
N TYR A 85 -5.93 -19.29 -2.23
CA TYR A 85 -6.56 -19.52 -0.92
C TYR A 85 -6.16 -20.88 -0.32
N TYR A 86 -5.98 -21.89 -1.18
CA TYR A 86 -5.72 -23.27 -0.74
C TYR A 86 -4.24 -23.56 -0.53
N SER A 87 -3.34 -22.82 -1.18
CA SER A 87 -1.92 -22.73 -0.87
C SER A 87 -1.26 -21.75 -1.83
N HIS A 88 -0.34 -20.93 -1.33
CA HIS A 88 0.64 -20.23 -2.15
C HIS A 88 1.93 -19.94 -1.37
N VAL A 89 3.05 -19.82 -2.07
CA VAL A 89 4.33 -19.41 -1.48
C VAL A 89 4.50 -17.91 -1.67
N ASP A 90 4.73 -17.20 -0.57
CA ASP A 90 4.99 -15.76 -0.60
C ASP A 90 6.39 -15.50 -1.20
N PRO A 91 6.49 -14.74 -2.29
CA PRO A 91 7.76 -14.47 -2.96
C PRO A 91 8.74 -13.63 -2.12
N GLY A 92 8.27 -12.93 -1.08
CA GLY A 92 9.08 -12.08 -0.22
C GLY A 92 9.84 -12.84 0.88
N ASN A 93 9.35 -14.01 1.31
CA ASN A 93 9.95 -14.81 2.39
C ASN A 93 9.91 -16.33 2.18
N SER A 94 9.40 -16.82 1.05
CA SER A 94 9.25 -18.23 0.71
C SER A 94 8.37 -19.04 1.68
N VAL A 95 7.51 -18.37 2.45
CA VAL A 95 6.59 -19.02 3.38
C VAL A 95 5.30 -19.41 2.68
N GLU A 96 4.83 -20.62 2.93
CA GLU A 96 3.55 -21.10 2.45
C GLU A 96 2.39 -20.51 3.28
N ASN A 97 1.40 -19.95 2.59
CA ASN A 97 0.22 -19.31 3.15
C ASN A 97 -1.06 -20.02 2.71
N PHE A 98 -2.07 -19.95 3.58
CA PHE A 98 -3.37 -20.59 3.42
C PHE A 98 -4.46 -19.64 3.96
N GLY A 99 -5.70 -19.82 3.48
CA GLY A 99 -6.87 -19.08 3.94
C GLY A 99 -6.98 -17.70 3.32
N TRP A 100 -7.84 -16.84 3.88
CA TRP A 100 -8.09 -15.52 3.30
C TRP A 100 -6.98 -14.48 3.55
N CYS A 101 -6.07 -14.73 4.49
CA CYS A 101 -5.04 -13.78 4.89
C CYS A 101 -3.62 -14.34 4.70
N SER A 102 -2.61 -13.49 4.91
CA SER A 102 -1.23 -13.96 5.03
C SER A 102 -1.00 -14.64 6.39
N ASN A 103 -1.15 -15.97 6.44
CA ASN A 103 -0.99 -16.72 7.70
C ASN A 103 0.48 -16.92 8.13
N GLN A 104 1.45 -16.61 7.28
CA GLN A 104 2.89 -16.72 7.52
C GLN A 104 3.27 -18.09 8.08
N GLY A 105 2.69 -19.16 7.53
CA GLY A 105 2.99 -20.55 7.88
C GLY A 105 2.61 -20.98 9.30
N ARG A 106 1.83 -20.18 10.06
CA ARG A 106 1.49 -20.46 11.46
C ARG A 106 0.65 -21.72 11.64
N ASP A 107 -0.30 -21.93 10.75
CA ASP A 107 -1.21 -23.07 10.79
C ASP A 107 -1.29 -23.70 9.41
N ARG A 108 -1.36 -25.03 9.37
CA ARG A 108 -1.51 -25.86 8.18
C ARG A 108 -2.70 -26.80 8.36
N GLY A 109 -3.30 -27.27 7.27
CA GLY A 109 -4.40 -28.23 7.30
C GLY A 109 -5.77 -27.59 7.23
N ASN A 110 -6.49 -27.52 8.36
CA ASN A 110 -7.91 -27.11 8.35
C ASN A 110 -8.08 -25.61 8.07
N LEU A 111 -8.65 -25.29 6.91
CA LEU A 111 -8.87 -23.91 6.43
C LEU A 111 -9.80 -23.09 7.33
N GLU A 112 -10.74 -23.71 8.04
CA GLU A 112 -11.62 -22.99 8.98
C GLU A 112 -10.86 -22.49 10.20
N ILE A 113 -9.93 -23.30 10.73
CA ILE A 113 -9.06 -22.92 11.85
C ILE A 113 -8.12 -21.80 11.41
N ILE A 114 -7.55 -21.92 10.21
CA ILE A 114 -6.67 -20.91 9.61
C ILE A 114 -7.40 -19.58 9.45
N ASP A 115 -8.61 -19.60 8.88
CA ASP A 115 -9.42 -18.39 8.68
C ASP A 115 -9.84 -17.76 10.03
N ALA A 116 -10.21 -18.58 11.02
CA ALA A 116 -10.50 -18.10 12.37
C ALA A 116 -9.27 -17.47 13.04
N GLY A 117 -8.09 -18.05 12.84
CA GLY A 117 -6.81 -17.49 13.28
C GLY A 117 -6.52 -16.14 12.63
N CYS A 118 -6.69 -16.04 11.30
CA CYS A 118 -6.61 -14.79 10.55
C CYS A 118 -7.56 -13.71 11.10
N LEU A 119 -8.81 -14.08 11.38
CA LEU A 119 -9.81 -13.16 11.91
C LEU A 119 -9.44 -12.67 13.31
N LYS A 120 -9.05 -13.59 14.20
CA LYS A 120 -8.60 -13.27 15.56
C LYS A 120 -7.41 -12.30 15.54
N ARG A 121 -6.40 -12.56 14.70
CA ARG A 121 -5.22 -11.69 14.56
C ARG A 121 -5.58 -10.31 14.04
N THR A 122 -6.40 -10.24 12.98
CA THR A 122 -6.86 -8.97 12.41
C THR A 122 -7.64 -8.15 13.44
N ARG A 123 -8.61 -8.77 14.13
CA ARG A 123 -9.40 -8.10 15.19
C ARG A 123 -8.54 -7.61 16.35
N SER A 124 -7.53 -8.40 16.76
CA SER A 124 -6.60 -7.99 17.83
C SER A 124 -5.82 -6.71 17.50
N ARG A 125 -5.67 -6.38 16.21
CA ARG A 125 -4.93 -5.21 15.76
C ARG A 125 -5.78 -3.94 15.70
N ILE A 126 -7.10 -4.09 15.55
CA ILE A 126 -8.06 -2.97 15.37
C ILE A 126 -7.88 -1.87 16.42
N PRO A 127 -7.90 -2.13 17.75
CA PRO A 127 -7.88 -1.05 18.74
C PRO A 127 -6.65 -0.14 18.62
N ARG A 128 -5.48 -0.75 18.36
CA ARG A 128 -4.23 0.01 18.20
C ARG A 128 -4.24 0.89 16.95
N LEU A 129 -4.72 0.36 15.83
CA LEU A 129 -4.73 1.10 14.57
C LEU A 129 -5.76 2.23 14.57
N VAL A 130 -6.92 2.02 15.22
CA VAL A 130 -7.90 3.08 15.50
C VAL A 130 -7.26 4.23 16.27
N VAL A 131 -6.61 3.95 17.41
CA VAL A 131 -5.93 4.98 18.21
C VAL A 131 -4.87 5.72 17.38
N LYS A 132 -4.11 5.01 16.54
CA LYS A 132 -3.07 5.64 15.72
C LYS A 132 -3.64 6.54 14.62
N LEU A 133 -4.76 6.16 14.00
CA LEU A 133 -5.47 7.01 13.05
C LEU A 133 -6.04 8.25 13.74
N GLN A 134 -6.70 8.07 14.89
CA GLN A 134 -7.25 9.18 15.67
C GLN A 134 -6.15 10.16 16.11
N ASN A 135 -5.00 9.65 16.58
CA ASN A 135 -3.83 10.48 16.94
C ASN A 135 -3.21 11.21 15.73
N ALA A 136 -3.43 10.71 14.52
CA ALA A 136 -3.04 11.37 13.28
C ALA A 136 -4.12 12.36 12.76
N GLY A 137 -5.21 12.57 13.52
CA GLY A 137 -6.33 13.43 13.14
C GLY A 137 -7.30 12.79 12.14
N ILE A 138 -7.21 11.47 11.93
CA ILE A 138 -8.06 10.73 10.99
C ILE A 138 -9.15 10.01 11.78
N LYS A 139 -10.41 10.22 11.41
CA LYS A 139 -11.55 9.47 11.93
C LYS A 139 -11.74 8.20 11.10
N PRO A 140 -11.39 6.99 11.59
CA PRO A 140 -11.43 5.77 10.78
C PRO A 140 -12.83 5.47 10.23
N GLU A 141 -13.87 5.82 10.99
CA GLU A 141 -15.27 5.59 10.63
C GLU A 141 -15.73 6.44 9.43
N GLN A 142 -15.06 7.56 9.18
CA GLN A 142 -15.28 8.41 8.00
C GLN A 142 -14.31 8.07 6.86
N ASN A 143 -13.36 7.14 7.09
CA ASN A 143 -12.27 6.81 6.18
C ASN A 143 -12.13 5.28 6.06
N ILE A 144 -13.24 4.59 5.82
CA ILE A 144 -13.33 3.12 5.85
C ILE A 144 -12.34 2.46 4.88
N GLU A 145 -12.18 2.98 3.66
CA GLU A 145 -11.22 2.43 2.69
C GLU A 145 -9.78 2.55 3.19
N ALA A 146 -9.41 3.70 3.77
CA ALA A 146 -8.08 3.89 4.37
C ALA A 146 -7.87 3.01 5.59
N PHE A 147 -8.90 2.80 6.41
CA PHE A 147 -8.86 1.91 7.57
C PHE A 147 -8.64 0.44 7.17
N ILE A 148 -9.38 -0.05 6.17
CA ILE A 148 -9.19 -1.42 5.65
C ILE A 148 -7.79 -1.57 5.03
N ASN A 149 -7.32 -0.57 4.27
CA ASN A 149 -5.95 -0.57 3.75
C ASN A 149 -4.89 -0.58 4.87
N ASN A 150 -5.15 0.06 6.00
CA ASN A 150 -4.25 0.04 7.15
C ASN A 150 -4.15 -1.36 7.80
N LEU A 151 -5.28 -2.06 7.94
CA LEU A 151 -5.34 -3.44 8.43
C LEU A 151 -4.75 -4.44 7.43
N ASP A 152 -5.00 -4.22 6.13
CA ASP A 152 -4.40 -5.00 5.07
C ASP A 152 -2.86 -4.90 5.08
N GLN A 153 -2.33 -3.72 5.38
CA GLN A 153 -0.89 -3.52 5.53
C GLN A 153 -0.31 -4.23 6.76
N TRP A 154 -1.10 -4.39 7.83
CA TRP A 154 -0.74 -5.27 8.95
C TRP A 154 -0.72 -6.74 8.55
N ASN A 155 -1.66 -7.14 7.71
CA ASN A 155 -1.71 -8.50 7.18
C ASN A 155 -0.54 -8.79 6.24
N GLN A 156 -0.09 -7.81 5.45
CA GLN A 156 0.99 -7.98 4.46
C GLN A 156 2.41 -7.85 5.05
N ALA A 157 2.62 -6.99 6.03
CA ALA A 157 3.95 -6.55 6.43
C ALA A 157 4.15 -6.54 7.95
N SER A 158 5.39 -6.26 8.39
CA SER A 158 5.71 -6.17 9.81
C SER A 158 4.88 -5.08 10.52
N PRO A 159 4.62 -5.22 11.84
CA PRO A 159 3.82 -4.25 12.59
C PRO A 159 4.27 -2.80 12.41
N ARG A 160 5.58 -2.55 12.25
CA ARG A 160 6.16 -1.22 11.98
C ARG A 160 5.46 -0.51 10.81
N VAL A 161 5.21 -1.23 9.72
CA VAL A 161 4.67 -0.66 8.47
C VAL A 161 3.20 -0.27 8.68
N SER A 162 2.38 -1.15 9.25
CA SER A 162 0.99 -0.80 9.60
C SER A 162 0.89 0.34 10.62
N ASP A 163 1.83 0.42 11.56
CA ASP A 163 1.87 1.46 12.60
C ASP A 163 2.30 2.84 12.10
N ALA A 164 3.01 2.89 10.95
CA ALA A 164 3.48 4.12 10.32
C ALA A 164 2.43 4.73 9.37
N PHE A 165 1.61 3.89 8.74
CA PHE A 165 0.60 4.32 7.76
C PHE A 165 -0.30 5.47 8.23
N PRO A 166 -0.85 5.50 9.47
CA PRO A 166 -1.75 6.57 9.89
C PRO A 166 -1.15 7.97 9.77
N LYS A 167 0.11 8.13 10.20
CA LYS A 167 0.85 9.39 10.04
C LYS A 167 1.10 9.70 8.57
N LYS A 168 1.49 8.69 7.77
CA LYS A 168 1.74 8.86 6.33
C LYS A 168 0.47 9.23 5.56
N TYR A 169 -0.67 8.71 5.96
CA TYR A 169 -1.96 9.09 5.38
C TYR A 169 -2.31 10.54 5.70
N ALA A 170 -2.15 10.97 6.96
CA ALA A 170 -2.31 12.37 7.31
C ALA A 170 -1.34 13.30 6.55
N ASP A 171 -0.08 12.88 6.35
CA ASP A 171 0.90 13.62 5.56
C ASP A 171 0.51 13.69 4.07
N ALA A 172 -0.09 12.63 3.51
CA ALA A 172 -0.61 12.61 2.15
C ALA A 172 -1.77 13.60 1.96
N LEU A 173 -2.70 13.64 2.92
CA LEU A 173 -3.83 14.58 2.89
C LEU A 173 -3.36 16.03 3.00
N LYS A 174 -2.33 16.31 3.81
CA LYS A 174 -1.69 17.65 3.87
C LYS A 174 -0.99 18.05 2.57
N LYS A 175 -0.64 17.08 1.73
CA LYS A 175 -0.12 17.29 0.37
C LYS A 175 -1.23 17.39 -0.68
N GLU A 176 -2.49 17.52 -0.23
CA GLU A 176 -3.68 17.61 -1.07
C GLU A 176 -3.94 16.38 -1.94
N LEU A 177 -3.29 15.25 -1.63
CA LEU A 177 -3.61 13.96 -2.24
C LEU A 177 -4.97 13.50 -1.73
N LYS A 178 -5.77 12.86 -2.59
CA LYS A 178 -7.13 12.42 -2.26
C LYS A 178 -7.36 10.96 -2.64
N GLY A 179 -8.38 10.34 -2.03
CA GLY A 179 -8.84 8.99 -2.35
C GLY A 179 -7.70 7.96 -2.43
N LYS A 180 -7.71 7.15 -3.50
CA LYS A 180 -6.71 6.10 -3.75
C LYS A 180 -5.27 6.62 -3.85
N GLU A 181 -5.06 7.85 -4.29
CA GLU A 181 -3.71 8.43 -4.39
C GLU A 181 -3.10 8.69 -3.00
N ALA A 182 -3.89 9.26 -2.09
CA ALA A 182 -3.47 9.46 -0.70
C ALA A 182 -3.18 8.12 -0.01
N ILE A 183 -4.02 7.12 -0.24
CA ILE A 183 -3.82 5.76 0.29
C ILE A 183 -2.54 5.15 -0.28
N LEU A 184 -2.33 5.18 -1.61
CA LEU A 184 -1.13 4.63 -2.25
C LEU A 184 0.14 5.27 -1.69
N TRP A 185 0.17 6.60 -1.61
CA TRP A 185 1.30 7.31 -1.05
C TRP A 185 1.57 6.86 0.40
N ALA A 186 0.53 6.78 1.23
CA ALA A 186 0.65 6.37 2.61
C ALA A 186 1.14 4.92 2.77
N ARG A 187 0.65 4.01 1.92
CA ARG A 187 1.04 2.60 1.90
C ARG A 187 2.52 2.44 1.57
N VAL A 188 3.00 3.12 0.53
CA VAL A 188 4.41 3.09 0.12
C VAL A 188 5.30 3.72 1.19
N GLU A 189 4.94 4.92 1.66
CA GLU A 189 5.77 5.68 2.61
C GLU A 189 5.86 5.07 4.00
N ALA A 190 4.92 4.20 4.37
CA ALA A 190 4.98 3.44 5.60
C ALA A 190 6.15 2.45 5.65
N PHE A 191 6.65 2.02 4.50
CA PHE A 191 7.86 1.20 4.40
C PHE A 191 9.14 2.00 4.68
N ARG A 192 9.09 3.34 4.67
CA ARG A 192 10.26 4.18 4.91
C ARG A 192 10.78 4.04 6.34
N LYS A 193 12.09 3.80 6.48
CA LYS A 193 12.82 3.74 7.75
C LYS A 193 13.15 5.14 8.28
N SER A 194 13.64 5.20 9.51
CA SER A 194 14.11 6.44 10.15
C SER A 194 15.28 7.09 9.40
N ASN A 195 16.14 6.31 8.76
CA ASN A 195 17.24 6.81 7.93
C ASN A 195 16.79 7.30 6.52
N GLY A 196 15.48 7.35 6.26
CA GLY A 196 14.92 7.81 4.99
C GLY A 196 14.86 6.74 3.89
N GLU A 197 15.44 5.56 4.09
CA GLU A 197 15.44 4.49 3.09
C GLU A 197 14.10 3.73 3.05
N LEU A 198 13.65 3.37 1.85
CA LEU A 198 12.53 2.44 1.65
C LEU A 198 13.01 1.00 1.77
N GLU A 199 12.39 0.25 2.69
CA GLU A 199 12.66 -1.16 2.94
C GLU A 199 11.36 -1.94 2.94
N ALA A 200 11.27 -3.00 2.12
CA ALA A 200 10.05 -3.76 1.94
C ALA A 200 10.19 -5.25 2.32
N GLY A 201 10.83 -5.56 3.45
CA GLY A 201 10.86 -6.93 3.98
C GLY A 201 11.97 -7.17 4.99
N ASN A 202 11.99 -8.38 5.56
CA ASN A 202 12.94 -8.79 6.60
C ASN A 202 14.18 -9.54 6.04
N SER A 203 14.22 -9.75 4.71
CA SER A 203 15.37 -10.31 3.99
C SER A 203 16.09 -9.21 3.21
N ARG A 204 17.32 -9.48 2.70
CA ARG A 204 18.07 -8.52 1.86
C ARG A 204 17.27 -7.96 0.67
N VAL A 205 16.16 -8.60 0.29
CA VAL A 205 15.41 -8.32 -0.94
C VAL A 205 13.90 -8.09 -0.69
N GLY A 206 13.26 -8.81 0.24
CA GLY A 206 11.84 -8.61 0.60
C GLY A 206 10.89 -8.60 -0.62
N LEU A 207 9.87 -7.74 -0.60
CA LEU A 207 8.95 -7.43 -1.70
C LEU A 207 9.69 -7.03 -2.99
N PHE A 208 10.93 -6.51 -2.90
CA PHE A 208 11.72 -6.21 -4.09
C PHE A 208 12.06 -7.47 -4.90
N SER A 209 12.00 -8.67 -4.32
CA SER A 209 12.18 -9.94 -5.05
C SER A 209 11.19 -10.08 -6.21
N ILE A 210 9.95 -9.63 -6.03
CA ILE A 210 8.91 -9.65 -7.07
C ILE A 210 9.31 -8.76 -8.25
N CYS A 211 9.86 -7.59 -7.95
CA CYS A 211 10.29 -6.60 -8.95
C CYS A 211 11.60 -6.98 -9.66
N LEU A 212 12.44 -7.78 -9.01
CA LEU A 212 13.70 -8.27 -9.56
C LEU A 212 13.54 -9.54 -10.39
N ASN A 213 12.41 -10.24 -10.27
CA ASN A 213 12.16 -11.45 -11.03
C ASN A 213 12.06 -11.10 -12.54
N PRO A 214 13.03 -11.51 -13.38
CA PRO A 214 13.04 -11.17 -14.80
C PRO A 214 11.86 -11.77 -15.56
N LYS A 215 11.26 -12.86 -15.05
CA LYS A 215 10.07 -13.49 -15.62
C LYS A 215 8.79 -12.70 -15.34
N ASN A 216 8.82 -11.76 -14.38
CA ASN A 216 7.67 -10.94 -14.03
C ASN A 216 7.66 -9.64 -14.85
N THR A 217 7.22 -9.73 -16.10
CA THR A 217 7.22 -8.63 -17.08
C THR A 217 6.40 -7.42 -16.65
N TYR A 218 5.39 -7.63 -15.78
CA TYR A 218 4.57 -6.55 -15.23
C TYR A 218 5.42 -5.51 -14.49
N TYR A 219 6.34 -5.96 -13.63
CA TYR A 219 7.22 -5.07 -12.87
C TYR A 219 8.41 -4.62 -13.71
N THR A 220 9.12 -5.54 -14.37
CA THR A 220 10.38 -5.23 -15.06
C THR A 220 10.17 -4.19 -16.17
N THR A 221 9.05 -4.28 -16.91
CA THR A 221 8.73 -3.31 -17.98
C THR A 221 8.42 -1.92 -17.43
N ARG A 222 7.77 -1.83 -16.26
CA ARG A 222 7.38 -0.56 -15.63
C ARG A 222 8.51 0.11 -14.86
N LEU A 223 9.51 -0.67 -14.45
CA LEU A 223 10.66 -0.20 -13.69
C LEU A 223 11.90 0.09 -14.55
N ARG A 224 11.91 -0.32 -15.83
CA ARG A 224 13.06 -0.18 -16.75
C ARG A 224 13.64 1.24 -16.88
N GLN A 225 12.80 2.24 -16.63
CA GLN A 225 13.16 3.66 -16.72
C GLN A 225 13.92 4.19 -15.49
N TYR A 226 13.97 3.41 -14.41
CA TYR A 226 14.66 3.80 -13.18
C TYR A 226 15.91 2.95 -13.00
N SER A 227 17.01 3.60 -12.59
CA SER A 227 18.21 2.87 -12.16
C SER A 227 17.85 1.92 -11.02
N MET A 228 18.23 0.64 -11.16
CA MET A 228 17.95 -0.38 -10.15
C MET A 228 18.46 0.10 -8.77
N TRP A 229 17.65 -0.10 -7.73
CA TRP A 229 17.91 0.33 -6.35
C TRP A 229 17.93 1.84 -6.08
N SER A 230 17.73 2.69 -7.09
CA SER A 230 17.49 4.12 -6.85
C SER A 230 16.22 4.34 -6.02
N GLU A 231 16.10 5.50 -5.38
CA GLU A 231 14.89 5.86 -4.63
C GLU A 231 13.62 5.77 -5.50
N PRO A 232 13.60 6.30 -6.75
CA PRO A 232 12.46 6.14 -7.63
C PRO A 232 12.16 4.68 -7.96
N TRP A 233 13.19 3.84 -8.16
CA TRP A 233 12.98 2.41 -8.44
C TRP A 233 12.33 1.70 -7.24
N ARG A 234 12.82 1.95 -6.02
CA ARG A 234 12.30 1.33 -4.79
C ARG A 234 10.86 1.78 -4.53
N TRP A 235 10.60 3.07 -4.64
CA TRP A 235 9.26 3.64 -4.46
C TRP A 235 8.27 3.03 -5.45
N ASN A 236 8.62 3.02 -6.75
CA ASN A 236 7.73 2.48 -7.78
C ASN A 236 7.54 0.96 -7.67
N CYS A 237 8.57 0.20 -7.26
CA CYS A 237 8.41 -1.23 -7.03
C CYS A 237 7.34 -1.51 -5.96
N ILE A 238 7.43 -0.85 -4.80
CA ILE A 238 6.45 -0.99 -3.73
C ILE A 238 5.08 -0.51 -4.23
N ALA A 239 5.04 0.65 -4.90
CA ALA A 239 3.79 1.24 -5.38
C ALA A 239 3.04 0.35 -6.37
N LEU A 240 3.73 -0.40 -7.24
CA LEU A 240 3.11 -1.32 -8.18
C LEU A 240 2.35 -2.46 -7.49
N ASP A 241 2.93 -3.02 -6.43
CA ASP A 241 2.26 -4.06 -5.62
C ASP A 241 1.12 -3.46 -4.78
N GLN A 242 1.39 -2.35 -4.08
CA GLN A 242 0.38 -1.70 -3.24
C GLN A 242 -0.81 -1.20 -4.05
N LYS A 243 -0.61 -0.72 -5.28
CA LYS A 243 -1.68 -0.29 -6.18
C LYS A 243 -2.63 -1.44 -6.50
N ARG A 244 -2.13 -2.65 -6.80
CA ARG A 244 -2.97 -3.83 -7.05
C ARG A 244 -3.88 -4.12 -5.86
N ARG A 245 -3.34 -4.03 -4.64
CA ARG A 245 -4.07 -4.29 -3.38
C ARG A 245 -5.15 -3.24 -3.13
N ILE A 246 -4.82 -1.97 -3.30
CA ILE A 246 -5.79 -0.86 -3.18
C ILE A 246 -6.94 -1.05 -4.16
N GLU A 247 -6.65 -1.37 -5.42
CA GLU A 247 -7.70 -1.58 -6.43
C GLU A 247 -8.63 -2.75 -6.06
N ALA A 248 -8.09 -3.85 -5.55
CA ALA A 248 -8.92 -4.97 -5.10
C ALA A 248 -9.84 -4.59 -3.93
N ILE A 249 -9.30 -3.87 -2.93
CA ILE A 249 -10.10 -3.36 -1.79
C ILE A 249 -11.19 -2.41 -2.30
N HIS A 250 -10.82 -1.45 -3.15
CA HIS A 250 -11.75 -0.48 -3.71
C HIS A 250 -12.88 -1.16 -4.49
N GLN A 251 -12.57 -2.15 -5.34
CA GLN A 251 -13.57 -2.89 -6.11
C GLN A 251 -14.54 -3.67 -5.21
N VAL A 252 -14.06 -4.28 -4.12
CA VAL A 252 -14.93 -4.95 -3.15
C VAL A 252 -15.88 -3.95 -2.48
N LEU A 253 -15.36 -2.79 -2.05
CA LEU A 253 -16.18 -1.74 -1.41
C LEU A 253 -17.22 -1.15 -2.37
N ALA A 254 -16.80 -0.77 -3.58
CA ALA A 254 -17.67 -0.20 -4.60
C ALA A 254 -18.80 -1.16 -4.99
N ARG A 255 -18.50 -2.46 -5.09
CA ARG A 255 -19.49 -3.51 -5.36
C ARG A 255 -20.54 -3.58 -4.24
N ASN A 256 -20.11 -3.67 -2.99
CA ASN A 256 -21.02 -3.84 -1.85
C ASN A 256 -21.85 -2.58 -1.57
N TYR A 257 -21.33 -1.39 -1.90
CA TYR A 257 -22.10 -0.15 -1.86
C TYR A 257 -23.27 -0.18 -2.84
N ARG A 258 -23.03 -0.57 -4.10
CA ARG A 258 -24.07 -0.68 -5.15
C ARG A 258 -25.19 -1.66 -4.77
N PHE A 259 -24.84 -2.81 -4.17
CA PHE A 259 -25.84 -3.77 -3.71
C PHE A 259 -26.68 -3.26 -2.54
N SER A 260 -26.10 -2.47 -1.63
CA SER A 260 -26.83 -1.89 -0.51
C SER A 260 -27.82 -0.81 -0.96
N TYR A 261 -27.50 -0.07 -2.02
CA TYR A 261 -28.41 0.93 -2.60
C TYR A 261 -29.60 0.28 -3.33
N GLN A 262 -29.36 -0.76 -4.12
CA GLN A 262 -30.42 -1.47 -4.85
C GLN A 262 -31.44 -2.15 -3.91
N LYS A 263 -30.99 -2.74 -2.81
CA LYS A 263 -31.85 -3.41 -1.83
C LYS A 263 -32.76 -2.44 -1.02
N ASN A 264 -32.43 -1.16 -0.99
CA ASN A 264 -33.22 -0.13 -0.29
C ASN A 264 -34.17 0.62 -1.25
N SER A 265 -34.18 0.25 -2.53
CA SER A 265 -35.04 0.84 -3.58
C SER A 265 -36.12 -0.13 -4.09
N GLU A 266 -36.23 -1.29 -3.46
CA GLU A 266 -37.33 -2.26 -3.59
C GLU A 266 -38.19 -2.23 -2.31
#